data_AF-R0M694-F1
#
_entry.id   AF-R0M694-F1
#
_cell.length_a   1.000
_cell.length_b   1.000
_cell.length_c   1.000
_cell.angle_alpha   90.00
_cell.angle_beta   90.00
_cell.angle_gamma   90.00
#
_symmetry.space_group_name_H-M   'P 1'
#
loop_
_entity.id
_entity.type
_entity.pdbx_description
1 polymer ?
#
loop_
_entity_poly.entity_id
_entity_poly.type
_entity_poly.pdbx_seq_one_letter_code
_entity_poly.pdbx_strand_id
1 'polypeptide(L)'
;MDMEMKVRQIQEEHDFKNIVFATGTPVSNSISELYTMMNYIQPDILKRYQVDYFDSWVGAFGEIQNSMELAPTGDKYQPKKRFKKFVNLPELMKIYKETADIQTQDMLDLPVPEAHIIPIESELTENQKLYLEELVMRSDMVKCGTVDPSQDNMLK
;
A
#
# COMPACT_ATOMS: atom_id res chain seq x y z
N MET A 1 6.60 15.44 3.62
CA MET A 1 6.56 16.91 3.78
C MET A 1 7.44 17.59 2.75
N ASP A 2 8.75 17.30 2.65
CA ASP A 2 9.65 17.95 1.67
C ASP A 2 9.20 17.79 0.19
N MET A 3 8.90 16.57 -0.25
CA MET A 3 8.51 16.33 -1.66
C MET A 3 7.21 17.03 -2.04
N GLU A 4 6.19 17.00 -1.17
CA GLU A 4 4.90 17.62 -1.42
C GLU A 4 5.03 19.14 -1.53
N MET A 5 5.80 19.76 -0.63
CA MET A 5 6.03 21.21 -0.70
C MET A 5 6.71 21.62 -2.02
N LYS A 6 7.73 20.87 -2.46
CA LYS A 6 8.43 21.14 -3.73
C LYS A 6 7.51 20.98 -4.94
N VAL A 7 6.73 19.90 -4.97
CA VAL A 7 5.76 19.65 -6.04
C VAL A 7 4.72 20.77 -6.08
N ARG A 8 4.16 21.16 -4.93
CA ARG A 8 3.15 22.21 -4.83
C ARG A 8 3.68 23.57 -5.28
N GLN A 9 4.89 23.93 -4.89
CA GLN A 9 5.50 25.19 -5.33
C GLN A 9 5.59 25.27 -6.86
N ILE A 10 6.09 24.22 -7.52
CA ILE A 10 6.20 24.17 -8.98
C ILE A 10 4.80 24.23 -9.62
N GLN A 11 3.83 23.51 -9.05
CA GLN A 11 2.45 23.49 -9.55
C GLN A 11 1.74 24.85 -9.42
N GLU A 12 1.99 25.61 -8.35
CA GLU A 12 1.43 26.96 -8.16
C GLU A 12 1.95 27.95 -9.22
N GLU A 13 3.22 27.83 -9.60
CA GLU A 13 3.85 28.67 -10.62
C GLU A 13 3.46 28.27 -12.06
N HIS A 14 2.98 27.04 -12.25
CA HIS A 14 2.80 26.44 -13.58
C HIS A 14 1.42 25.80 -13.82
N ASP A 15 0.37 26.21 -13.09
CA ASP A 15 -1.00 25.75 -13.33
C ASP A 15 -1.10 24.21 -13.30
N PHE A 16 -0.57 23.62 -12.23
CA PHE A 16 -0.52 22.18 -11.96
C PHE A 16 0.31 21.32 -12.94
N LYS A 17 1.17 21.94 -13.77
CA LYS A 17 2.02 21.26 -14.76
C LYS A 17 3.48 21.13 -14.31
N ASN A 18 4.33 20.59 -15.19
CA ASN A 18 5.80 20.50 -15.06
C ASN A 18 6.34 19.53 -14.00
N ILE A 19 5.50 18.61 -13.51
CA ILE A 19 5.93 17.48 -12.66
C ILE A 19 5.58 16.18 -13.36
N VAL A 20 6.57 15.30 -13.51
CA VAL A 20 6.39 13.96 -14.08
C VAL A 20 7.02 12.95 -13.13
N PHE A 21 6.25 11.94 -12.73
CA PHE A 21 6.77 10.80 -11.99
C PHE A 21 6.89 9.61 -12.95
N ALA A 22 7.94 8.82 -12.80
CA ALA A 22 8.16 7.59 -13.54
C ALA A 22 8.22 6.41 -12.56
N THR A 23 7.38 5.40 -12.77
CA THR A 23 7.33 4.19 -11.95
C THR A 23 7.02 2.97 -12.81
N GLY A 24 7.66 1.83 -12.50
CA GLY A 24 7.38 0.55 -13.15
C GLY A 24 6.15 -0.17 -12.57
N THR A 25 5.68 0.24 -11.40
CA THR A 25 4.50 -0.31 -10.72
C THR A 25 3.67 0.84 -10.19
N PRO A 26 2.62 1.29 -10.91
CA PRO A 26 1.86 2.46 -10.50
C PRO A 26 1.09 2.26 -9.18
N VAL A 27 0.80 1.02 -8.79
CA VAL A 27 0.07 0.69 -7.55
C VAL A 27 0.64 -0.59 -6.95
N SER A 28 1.38 -0.51 -5.85
CA SER A 28 2.00 -1.69 -5.20
C SER A 28 1.02 -2.43 -4.27
N ASN A 29 -0.29 -2.32 -4.54
CA ASN A 29 -1.42 -2.88 -3.78
C ASN A 29 -1.91 -2.08 -2.56
N SER A 30 -1.47 -0.84 -2.34
CA SER A 30 -2.09 0.02 -1.32
C SER A 30 -2.93 1.15 -1.94
N ILE A 31 -4.16 1.29 -1.42
CA ILE A 31 -5.05 2.43 -1.70
C ILE A 31 -4.40 3.78 -1.41
N SER A 32 -3.57 3.83 -0.37
CA SER A 32 -2.87 5.06 0.02
C SER A 32 -1.83 5.46 -1.02
N GLU A 33 -1.14 4.50 -1.65
CA GLU A 33 -0.12 4.79 -2.65
C GLU A 33 -0.74 5.44 -3.89
N LEU A 34 -1.83 4.85 -4.42
CA LEU A 34 -2.52 5.42 -5.58
C LEU A 34 -3.05 6.82 -5.27
N TYR A 35 -3.70 7.00 -4.12
CA TYR A 35 -4.17 8.32 -3.71
C TYR A 35 -3.01 9.31 -3.55
N THR A 36 -1.91 8.92 -2.92
CA THR A 36 -0.74 9.79 -2.75
C THR A 36 -0.17 10.21 -4.11
N MET A 37 -0.05 9.28 -5.06
CA MET A 37 0.39 9.59 -6.43
C MET A 37 -0.56 10.57 -7.14
N MET A 38 -1.87 10.33 -7.05
CA MET A 38 -2.88 11.23 -7.61
C MET A 38 -2.82 12.61 -6.94
N ASN A 39 -2.62 12.67 -5.63
CA ASN A 39 -2.49 13.93 -4.90
C ASN A 39 -1.23 14.69 -5.32
N TYR A 40 -0.12 14.01 -5.60
CA TYR A 40 1.07 14.68 -6.15
C TYR A 40 0.81 15.25 -7.54
N ILE A 41 0.32 14.43 -8.46
CA ILE A 41 0.29 14.77 -9.90
C ILE A 41 -0.93 15.59 -10.29
N GLN A 42 -2.11 15.29 -9.72
CA GLN A 42 -3.39 15.83 -10.18
C GLN A 42 -4.31 16.32 -9.05
N PRO A 43 -3.82 17.18 -8.13
CA PRO A 43 -4.63 17.69 -7.02
C PRO A 43 -5.84 18.52 -7.48
N ASP A 44 -5.73 19.21 -8.61
CA ASP A 44 -6.80 19.99 -9.24
C ASP A 44 -7.94 19.10 -9.77
N ILE A 45 -7.59 17.96 -10.35
CA ILE A 45 -8.56 16.95 -10.82
C ILE A 45 -9.27 16.32 -9.62
N LEU A 46 -8.53 15.92 -8.58
CA LEU A 46 -9.13 15.40 -7.35
C LEU A 46 -10.14 16.40 -6.75
N LYS A 47 -9.80 17.68 -6.73
CA LYS A 47 -10.68 18.75 -6.25
C LYS A 47 -11.91 18.95 -7.14
N ARG A 48 -11.77 18.85 -8.47
CA ARG A 48 -12.90 18.88 -9.42
C ARG A 48 -13.91 17.77 -9.16
N TYR A 49 -13.42 16.58 -8.83
CA TYR A 49 -14.25 15.41 -8.49
C TYR A 49 -14.67 15.35 -7.01
N GLN A 50 -14.30 16.34 -6.18
CA GLN A 50 -14.61 16.41 -4.75
C GLN A 50 -14.08 15.21 -3.94
N VAL A 51 -12.94 14.66 -4.36
CA VAL A 51 -12.25 13.53 -3.74
C VAL A 51 -10.79 13.90 -3.38
N ASP A 52 -10.55 15.16 -3.07
CA ASP A 52 -9.27 15.75 -2.65
C ASP A 52 -8.89 15.45 -1.21
N TYR A 53 -9.79 14.85 -0.43
CA TYR A 53 -9.50 14.29 0.88
C TYR A 53 -9.46 12.77 0.80
N PHE A 54 -8.52 12.15 1.52
CA PHE A 54 -8.34 10.71 1.52
C PHE A 54 -9.61 9.95 1.90
N ASP A 55 -10.33 10.38 2.94
CA ASP A 55 -11.56 9.72 3.37
C ASP A 55 -12.67 9.79 2.30
N SER A 56 -12.80 10.93 1.62
CA SER A 56 -13.74 11.09 0.49
C SER A 56 -13.37 10.18 -0.68
N TRP A 57 -12.08 10.11 -1.00
CA TRP A 57 -11.55 9.25 -2.06
C TRP A 57 -11.78 7.76 -1.73
N VAL A 58 -11.48 7.34 -0.51
CA VAL A 58 -11.70 5.96 -0.04
C VAL A 58 -13.20 5.65 -0.03
N GLY A 59 -14.05 6.59 0.34
CA GLY A 59 -15.51 6.43 0.27
C GLY A 59 -16.02 6.25 -1.17
N ALA A 60 -15.38 6.87 -2.15
CA ALA A 60 -15.76 6.77 -3.56
C ALA A 60 -15.23 5.50 -4.25
N PHE A 61 -14.01 5.07 -3.93
CA PHE A 61 -13.28 4.04 -4.68
C PHE A 61 -12.85 2.83 -3.86
N GLY A 62 -13.06 2.83 -2.54
CA GLY A 62 -12.67 1.75 -1.66
C GLY A 62 -13.83 1.05 -0.96
N GLU A 63 -13.75 -0.28 -0.85
CA GLU A 63 -14.60 -1.07 0.04
C GLU A 63 -13.85 -1.35 1.34
N ILE A 64 -14.30 -0.74 2.43
CA ILE A 64 -13.81 -1.04 3.78
C ILE A 64 -14.71 -2.11 4.40
N GLN A 65 -14.11 -3.22 4.83
CA GLN A 65 -14.80 -4.26 5.61
C GLN A 65 -14.25 -4.31 7.04
N ASN A 66 -15.13 -4.53 8.01
CA ASN A 66 -14.70 -4.88 9.36
C ASN A 66 -14.19 -6.33 9.34
N SER A 67 -12.89 -6.49 9.51
CA SER A 67 -12.24 -7.79 9.76
C SER A 67 -12.13 -7.98 11.27
N MET A 68 -12.54 -9.16 11.75
CA MET A 68 -12.25 -9.56 13.13
C MET A 68 -10.82 -10.05 13.17
N GLU A 69 -9.93 -9.20 13.65
CA GLU A 69 -8.53 -9.57 13.83
C GLU A 69 -8.30 -9.96 15.28
N LEU A 70 -7.49 -10.99 15.50
CA LEU A 70 -6.99 -11.26 16.83
C LEU A 70 -6.23 -10.01 17.29
N ALA A 71 -6.58 -9.47 18.47
CA ALA A 71 -5.82 -8.40 19.06
C ALA A 71 -4.35 -8.83 19.15
N PRO A 72 -3.38 -7.90 19.08
CA PRO A 72 -1.97 -8.22 19.26
C PRO A 72 -1.69 -9.01 20.56
N THR A 73 -2.61 -8.94 21.54
CA THR A 73 -2.60 -9.64 22.83
C THR A 73 -3.22 -11.04 22.81
N GLY A 74 -3.73 -11.55 21.68
CA GLY A 74 -4.24 -12.93 21.54
C GLY A 74 -5.63 -13.22 22.16
N ASP A 75 -6.03 -12.50 23.19
CA ASP A 75 -7.20 -12.87 24.02
C ASP A 75 -8.57 -12.43 23.48
N LYS A 76 -8.60 -11.48 22.54
CA LYS A 76 -9.86 -10.86 22.07
C LYS A 76 -9.79 -10.57 20.58
N TYR A 77 -10.86 -10.87 19.87
CA TYR A 77 -11.03 -10.38 18.50
C TYR A 77 -11.43 -8.90 18.56
N GLN A 78 -10.66 -8.05 17.88
CA GLN A 78 -10.97 -6.64 17.70
C GLN A 78 -11.45 -6.41 16.27
N PRO A 79 -12.62 -5.77 16.08
CA PRO A 79 -13.04 -5.35 14.75
C PRO A 79 -12.09 -4.24 14.27
N LYS A 80 -11.31 -4.54 13.23
CA LYS A 80 -10.51 -3.54 12.52
C LYS A 80 -11.08 -3.31 11.13
N LYS A 81 -11.25 -2.03 10.80
CA LYS A 81 -11.56 -1.61 9.43
C LYS A 81 -10.35 -1.90 8.56
N ARG A 82 -10.53 -2.80 7.59
CA ARG A 82 -9.53 -3.11 6.56
C ARG A 82 -10.10 -2.76 5.20
N PHE A 83 -9.24 -2.19 4.37
CA PHE A 83 -9.51 -2.13 2.95
C PHE A 83 -9.58 -3.55 2.40
N LYS A 84 -10.63 -3.86 1.66
CA LYS A 84 -10.85 -5.17 1.06
C LYS A 84 -10.52 -5.18 -0.42
N LYS A 85 -11.06 -4.22 -1.16
CA LYS A 85 -10.89 -4.10 -2.61
C LYS A 85 -11.32 -2.73 -3.12
N PHE A 86 -10.91 -2.41 -4.34
CA PHE A 86 -11.41 -1.25 -5.05
C PHE A 86 -12.83 -1.50 -5.56
N VAL A 87 -13.61 -0.42 -5.59
CA VAL A 87 -14.92 -0.33 -6.23
C VAL A 87 -14.89 0.83 -7.23
N ASN A 88 -15.82 0.85 -8.20
CA ASN A 88 -15.87 1.88 -9.23
C ASN A 88 -14.55 2.02 -10.01
N LEU A 89 -13.91 0.87 -10.30
CA LEU A 89 -12.64 0.80 -11.01
C LEU A 89 -12.66 1.54 -12.37
N PRO A 90 -13.72 1.46 -13.21
CA PRO A 90 -13.75 2.19 -14.47
C PRO A 90 -13.63 3.71 -14.28
N GLU A 91 -14.34 4.27 -13.30
CA GLU A 91 -14.32 5.69 -12.96
C GLU A 91 -12.97 6.10 -12.38
N LEU A 92 -12.44 5.30 -11.45
CA LEU A 92 -11.11 5.53 -10.88
C LEU A 92 -10.04 5.54 -11.98
N MET A 93 -10.07 4.55 -12.87
CA MET A 93 -9.11 4.46 -13.98
C MET A 93 -9.29 5.60 -14.98
N LYS A 94 -10.51 6.09 -15.18
CA LYS A 94 -10.76 7.27 -16.03
C LYS A 94 -10.09 8.51 -15.44
N ILE A 95 -10.27 8.77 -14.14
CA ILE A 95 -9.65 9.90 -13.45
C ILE A 95 -8.12 9.75 -13.42
N TYR A 96 -7.63 8.54 -13.17
CA TYR A 96 -6.18 8.27 -13.13
C TYR A 96 -5.50 8.51 -14.49
N LYS A 97 -6.16 8.11 -15.58
CA LYS A 97 -5.65 8.27 -16.96
C LYS A 97 -5.72 9.71 -17.48
N GLU A 98 -6.29 10.67 -16.76
CA GLU A 98 -6.23 12.08 -17.18
C GLU A 98 -4.79 12.62 -17.15
N THR A 99 -3.94 12.07 -16.28
CA THR A 99 -2.52 12.49 -16.15
C THR A 99 -1.52 11.35 -16.23
N ALA A 100 -1.98 10.09 -16.28
CA ALA A 100 -1.11 8.93 -16.40
C ALA A 100 -1.09 8.38 -17.83
N ASP A 101 0.11 8.21 -18.37
CA ASP A 101 0.37 7.31 -19.49
C ASP A 101 0.85 5.96 -18.93
N ILE A 102 0.19 4.88 -19.35
CA ILE A 102 0.40 3.53 -18.80
C ILE A 102 0.64 2.59 -19.97
N GLN A 103 1.81 1.96 -19.96
CA GLN A 103 2.18 0.89 -20.89
C GLN A 103 2.31 -0.40 -20.10
N THR A 104 1.42 -1.36 -20.36
CA THR A 104 1.55 -2.72 -19.82
C THR A 104 2.22 -3.63 -20.83
N GLN A 105 2.77 -4.75 -20.38
CA GLN A 105 3.39 -5.73 -21.27
C GLN A 105 2.42 -6.19 -22.37
N ASP A 106 1.14 -6.37 -22.05
CA ASP A 106 0.10 -6.77 -23.03
C ASP A 106 -0.19 -5.70 -24.10
N MET A 107 0.13 -4.43 -23.84
CA MET A 107 0.00 -3.35 -24.83
C MET A 107 1.19 -3.29 -25.79
N LEU A 108 2.29 -3.97 -25.43
CA LEU A 108 3.54 -3.96 -26.16
C LEU A 108 3.66 -5.30 -26.91
N ASP A 109 3.67 -5.25 -28.24
CA ASP A 109 3.89 -6.43 -29.10
C ASP A 109 5.39 -6.82 -29.10
N LEU A 110 5.90 -7.16 -27.92
CA LEU A 110 7.30 -7.50 -27.70
C LEU A 110 7.49 -9.02 -27.78
N PRO A 111 8.59 -9.50 -28.39
CA PRO A 111 8.95 -10.91 -28.37
C PRO A 111 9.48 -11.29 -26.98
N VAL A 112 8.58 -11.61 -26.05
CA VAL A 112 8.91 -12.02 -24.68
C VAL A 112 8.84 -13.55 -24.58
N PRO A 113 9.85 -14.22 -23.99
CA PRO A 113 9.81 -15.67 -23.80
C PRO A 113 8.76 -16.08 -22.74
N GLU A 114 8.23 -17.30 -22.87
CA GLU A 114 7.32 -17.88 -21.87
C GLU A 114 8.09 -18.20 -20.58
N ALA A 115 7.59 -17.69 -19.45
CA ALA A 115 8.19 -17.93 -18.14
C ALA A 115 7.54 -19.14 -17.47
N HIS A 116 8.34 -20.16 -17.16
CA HIS A 116 7.90 -21.31 -16.35
C HIS A 116 8.33 -21.12 -14.89
N ILE A 117 7.37 -20.76 -14.03
CA ILE A 117 7.60 -20.57 -12.60
C ILE A 117 7.28 -21.89 -11.88
N ILE A 118 8.29 -22.48 -11.24
CA ILE A 118 8.13 -23.69 -10.43
C ILE A 118 8.25 -23.28 -8.96
N PRO A 119 7.15 -23.26 -8.18
CA PRO A 119 7.24 -23.04 -6.75
C PRO A 119 7.92 -24.25 -6.10
N ILE A 120 9.03 -24.00 -5.41
CA ILE A 120 9.75 -25.03 -4.65
C ILE A 120 9.54 -24.72 -3.18
N GLU A 121 8.77 -25.56 -2.50
CA GLU A 121 8.62 -25.48 -1.06
C GLU A 121 9.87 -26.07 -0.39
N SER A 122 10.49 -25.30 0.49
CA SER A 122 11.59 -25.77 1.34
C SER A 122 11.06 -26.00 2.74
N GLU A 123 11.26 -27.21 3.25
CA GLU A 123 11.01 -27.47 4.66
C GLU A 123 12.03 -26.69 5.52
N LEU A 124 11.58 -26.25 6.70
CA LEU A 124 12.46 -25.65 7.70
C LEU A 124 13.40 -26.73 8.24
N THR A 125 14.69 -26.41 8.29
CA THR A 125 15.69 -27.20 9.03
C THR A 125 15.35 -27.22 10.53
N GLU A 126 15.87 -28.20 11.28
CA GLU A 126 15.64 -28.27 12.74
C GLU A 126 16.09 -26.98 13.45
N ASN A 127 17.24 -26.41 13.07
CA ASN A 127 17.70 -25.14 13.63
C ASN A 127 16.75 -23.97 13.33
N GLN A 128 16.16 -23.91 12.14
CA GLN A 128 15.17 -22.89 11.81
C GLN A 128 13.87 -23.09 12.57
N LYS A 129 13.45 -24.33 12.83
CA LYS A 129 12.28 -24.63 13.67
C LYS A 129 12.50 -24.15 15.10
N LEU A 130 13.66 -24.46 15.69
CA LEU A 130 14.03 -24.01 17.04
C LEU A 130 14.09 -22.48 17.12
N TYR A 131 14.71 -21.83 16.14
CA TYR A 131 14.78 -20.38 16.10
C TYR A 131 13.39 -19.73 15.93
N LEU A 132 12.52 -20.33 15.12
CA LEU A 132 11.14 -19.87 14.97
C LEU A 132 10.37 -19.99 16.29
N GLU A 133 10.50 -21.11 17.00
CA GLU A 133 9.90 -21.31 18.32
C GLU A 133 10.39 -20.26 19.32
N GLU A 134 11.68 -19.94 19.33
CA GLU A 134 12.25 -18.86 20.14
C GLU A 134 11.63 -17.51 19.80
N LEU A 135 11.52 -17.15 18.51
CA LEU A 135 10.91 -15.90 18.08
C LEU A 135 9.43 -15.79 18.50
N VAL A 136 8.69 -16.91 18.45
CA VAL A 136 7.30 -16.96 18.92
C VAL A 136 7.24 -16.68 20.42
N MET A 137 8.05 -17.36 21.23
CA MET A 137 8.11 -17.14 22.68
C MET A 137 8.50 -15.69 23.01
N ARG A 138 9.49 -15.13 22.32
CA ARG A 138 9.93 -13.74 22.50
C ARG A 138 8.82 -12.74 22.18
N SER A 139 8.14 -12.92 21.04
CA SER A 139 6.98 -12.10 20.67
C SER A 139 5.93 -12.09 21.79
N ASP A 140 5.62 -13.26 22.35
CA ASP A 140 4.61 -13.38 23.41
C ASP A 140 5.05 -12.73 24.71
N MET A 141 6.32 -12.86 25.11
CA MET A 141 6.87 -12.19 26.29
C MET A 141 6.84 -10.66 26.19
N VAL A 142 7.22 -10.11 25.02
CA VAL A 142 7.16 -8.67 24.74
C VAL A 142 5.70 -8.17 24.76
N LYS A 143 4.77 -8.93 24.17
CA LYS A 143 3.34 -8.57 24.10
C LYS A 143 2.63 -8.65 25.45
N CYS A 144 2.98 -9.62 26.29
CA CYS A 144 2.46 -9.76 27.66
C CYS A 144 3.10 -8.76 28.64
N GLY A 145 4.05 -7.94 28.20
CA GLY A 145 4.75 -6.97 29.05
C GLY A 145 5.61 -7.63 30.13
N THR A 146 5.98 -8.90 29.93
CA THR A 146 6.78 -9.68 30.89
C THR A 146 8.27 -9.34 30.79
N VAL A 147 8.67 -8.65 29.72
CA VAL A 147 10.04 -8.19 29.48
C VAL A 147 10.02 -6.68 29.26
N ASP A 148 11.03 -5.99 29.81
CA ASP A 148 11.20 -4.56 29.63
C ASP A 148 11.58 -4.23 28.17
N PRO A 149 10.91 -3.26 27.50
CA PRO A 149 11.21 -2.88 26.11
C PRO A 149 12.66 -2.46 25.81
N SER A 150 13.41 -2.05 26.84
CA SER A 150 14.84 -1.74 26.74
C SER A 150 15.70 -3.00 26.59
N GLN A 151 15.25 -4.13 27.15
CA GLN A 151 15.89 -5.44 27.08
C GLN A 151 15.49 -6.21 25.82
N ASP A 152 14.20 -6.26 25.49
CA ASP A 152 13.69 -6.94 24.28
C ASP A 152 12.46 -6.20 23.71
N ASN A 153 12.35 -6.09 22.38
CA ASN A 153 11.19 -5.51 21.72
C ASN A 153 11.02 -6.07 20.29
N MET A 154 9.89 -5.77 19.65
CA MET A 154 9.54 -6.31 18.32
C MET A 154 10.53 -5.95 17.19
N LEU A 155 11.47 -5.04 17.42
CA LEU A 155 12.46 -4.57 16.44
C LEU A 155 13.91 -4.96 16.78
N LYS A 156 14.16 -5.54 17.96
CA LYS A 156 15.48 -6.04 18.40
C LYS A 156 15.43 -7.56 18.44
#